data_AF-A0A965ZC13-F1
#
_entry.id   AF-A0A965ZC13-F1
#
_cell.length_a   1.000
_cell.length_b   1.000
_cell.length_c   1.000
_cell.angle_alpha   90.00
_cell.angle_beta   90.00
_cell.angle_gamma   90.00
#
_symmetry.space_group_name_H-M   'P 1'
#
loop_
_entity.id
_entity.type
_entity.pdbx_description
1 polymer ?
#
loop_
_entity_poly.entity_id
_entity_poly.type
_entity_poly.pdbx_seq_one_letter_code
_entity_poly.pdbx_strand_id
1 'polypeptide(L)'
;MEREILTTKRKALRINLRDDIYGSFAEIGAGQEVARFFFTAGGASGTIAKTISAYDKSFSDHLYDRTPSRRYVSEERLTDMLDKEYEELSHLLSEKRGENTLFFTFADTLSTINFTKTNEGNGWLGMKFQLEKGQKPNVVVMHVELLENDTFLQQSTIGIMGVNLIYACYMHYKTPNIFIQSLLDNLSTDRIRVTMLRMSG
;
A
#
# COMPACT_ATOMS: atom_id res chain seq x y z
N MET A 1 26.95 4.37 -10.62
CA MET A 1 26.11 5.58 -10.56
C MET A 1 25.23 5.47 -9.35
N GLU A 2 25.24 6.50 -8.50
CA GLU A 2 24.36 6.59 -7.34
C GLU A 2 22.91 6.77 -7.82
N ARG A 3 21.96 6.07 -7.20
CA ARG A 3 20.54 6.11 -7.58
C ARG A 3 19.94 7.44 -7.13
N GLU A 4 19.28 8.20 -8.02
CA GLU A 4 18.54 9.41 -7.63
C GLU A 4 17.39 9.05 -6.67
N ILE A 5 17.41 9.63 -5.46
CA ILE A 5 16.32 9.49 -4.49
C ILE A 5 15.28 10.57 -4.76
N LEU A 6 14.15 10.17 -5.31
CA LEU A 6 13.00 11.06 -5.52
C LEU A 6 12.27 11.30 -4.20
N THR A 7 11.87 12.54 -3.95
CA THR A 7 10.93 12.87 -2.88
C THR A 7 9.64 12.06 -3.01
N THR A 8 8.98 11.74 -1.90
CA THR A 8 7.68 11.02 -1.86
C THR A 8 6.64 11.63 -2.81
N LYS A 9 6.52 12.97 -2.84
CA LYS A 9 5.60 13.68 -3.75
C LYS A 9 5.93 13.45 -5.23
N ARG A 10 7.22 13.48 -5.63
CA ARG A 10 7.65 13.20 -7.01
C ARG A 10 7.38 11.74 -7.41
N LYS A 11 7.55 10.79 -6.48
CA LYS A 11 7.20 9.37 -6.72
C LYS A 11 5.70 9.21 -6.99
N ALA A 12 4.86 9.73 -6.11
CA ALA A 12 3.41 9.68 -6.26
C ALA A 12 2.95 10.38 -7.55
N LEU A 13 3.47 11.58 -7.85
CA LEU A 13 3.15 12.29 -9.09
C LEU A 13 3.55 11.49 -10.34
N ARG A 14 4.71 10.83 -10.33
CA ARG A 14 5.16 10.03 -11.48
C ARG A 14 4.26 8.82 -11.74
N ILE A 15 3.67 8.24 -10.69
CA ILE A 15 2.63 7.22 -10.85
C ILE A 15 1.32 7.86 -11.35
N ASN A 16 0.90 9.00 -10.78
CA ASN A 16 -0.31 9.71 -11.19
C ASN A 16 -0.33 10.13 -12.67
N LEU A 17 0.84 10.42 -13.24
CA LEU A 17 0.97 10.83 -14.64
C LEU A 17 1.03 9.65 -15.63
N ARG A 18 0.98 8.41 -15.14
CA ARG A 18 0.84 7.23 -15.99
C ARG A 18 -0.64 7.03 -16.33
N ASP A 19 -0.96 7.03 -17.62
CA ASP A 19 -2.32 6.84 -18.14
C ASP A 19 -2.82 5.40 -18.07
N ASP A 20 -1.91 4.46 -17.81
CA ASP A 20 -2.15 3.02 -17.80
C ASP A 20 -2.08 2.40 -16.38
N ILE A 21 -1.92 3.18 -15.30
CA ILE A 21 -1.97 2.66 -13.91
C ILE A 21 -3.22 3.18 -13.21
N TYR A 22 -4.09 2.27 -12.76
CA TYR A 22 -5.34 2.64 -12.10
C TYR A 22 -5.69 1.63 -11.01
N GLY A 23 -6.10 2.09 -9.84
CA GLY A 23 -6.26 1.17 -8.72
C GLY A 23 -7.00 1.70 -7.50
N SER A 24 -7.04 0.87 -6.46
CA SER A 24 -7.67 1.20 -5.20
C SER A 24 -6.69 1.20 -4.02
N PHE A 25 -7.07 1.91 -2.96
CA PHE A 25 -6.34 2.02 -1.70
C PHE A 25 -7.28 1.61 -0.56
N ALA A 26 -6.88 0.65 0.26
CA ALA A 26 -7.61 0.22 1.45
C ALA A 26 -6.71 0.30 2.69
N GLU A 27 -6.88 1.34 3.49
CA GLU A 27 -5.97 1.67 4.59
C GLU A 27 -6.71 1.58 5.93
N ILE A 28 -6.21 0.76 6.86
CA ILE A 28 -6.87 0.52 8.15
C ILE A 28 -5.85 0.65 9.30
N GLY A 29 -6.20 1.50 10.27
CA GLY A 29 -5.54 1.57 11.57
C GLY A 29 -4.38 2.56 11.70
N ALA A 30 -3.84 3.07 10.59
CA ALA A 30 -2.80 4.12 10.58
C ALA A 30 -3.16 5.35 9.73
N GLY A 31 -4.45 5.66 9.59
CA GLY A 31 -4.91 6.75 8.73
C GLY A 31 -5.03 6.32 7.27
N GLN A 32 -5.18 7.31 6.38
CA GLN A 32 -5.31 7.11 4.93
C GLN A 32 -4.22 7.92 4.21
N GLU A 33 -2.98 7.72 4.68
CA GLU A 33 -1.85 8.57 4.37
C GLU A 33 -1.25 8.31 2.99
N VAL A 34 -1.28 7.06 2.52
CA VAL A 34 -0.78 6.71 1.19
C VAL A 34 -1.67 7.37 0.14
N ALA A 35 -2.99 7.19 0.21
CA ALA A 35 -3.89 7.87 -0.71
C ALA A 35 -3.77 9.40 -0.61
N ARG A 36 -3.58 9.95 0.61
CA ARG A 36 -3.34 11.39 0.80
C ARG A 36 -2.13 11.91 0.02
N PHE A 37 -1.02 11.16 -0.01
CA PHE A 37 0.15 11.53 -0.82
C PHE A 37 -0.16 11.56 -2.32
N PHE A 38 -0.96 10.61 -2.82
CA PHE A 38 -1.37 10.61 -4.22
C PHE A 38 -2.33 11.76 -4.54
N PHE A 39 -3.31 12.07 -3.68
CA PHE A 39 -4.21 13.22 -3.87
C PHE A 39 -3.45 14.55 -3.92
N THR A 40 -2.51 14.76 -3.00
CA THR A 40 -1.76 16.02 -2.88
C THR A 40 -0.61 16.17 -3.89
N ALA A 41 -0.20 15.08 -4.56
CA ALA A 41 0.78 15.11 -5.63
C ALA A 41 0.23 15.75 -6.93
N GLY A 42 -1.09 15.66 -7.17
CA GLY A 42 -1.76 16.10 -8.39
C GLY A 42 -1.87 14.98 -9.43
N GLY A 43 -2.90 15.03 -10.30
CA GLY A 43 -3.17 13.99 -11.30
C GLY A 43 -3.88 12.73 -10.78
N ALA A 44 -4.27 12.71 -9.50
CA ALA A 44 -4.81 11.51 -8.83
C ALA A 44 -6.07 10.91 -9.51
N SER A 45 -6.88 11.71 -10.21
CA SER A 45 -8.04 11.21 -10.97
C SER A 45 -7.66 10.24 -12.09
N GLY A 46 -6.39 10.25 -12.54
CA GLY A 46 -5.86 9.31 -13.52
C GLY A 46 -5.38 7.99 -12.93
N THR A 47 -5.37 7.85 -11.59
CA THR A 47 -4.78 6.69 -10.90
C THR A 47 -5.66 6.10 -9.80
N ILE A 48 -6.42 6.92 -9.08
CA ILE A 48 -7.24 6.46 -7.95
C ILE A 48 -8.67 6.20 -8.43
N ALA A 49 -9.05 4.92 -8.45
CA ALA A 49 -10.42 4.48 -8.66
C ALA A 49 -11.27 4.60 -7.40
N LYS A 50 -10.72 4.14 -6.27
CA LYS A 50 -11.39 4.08 -4.98
C LYS A 50 -10.37 4.20 -3.85
N THR A 51 -10.76 4.85 -2.77
CA THR A 51 -10.03 4.80 -1.51
C THR A 51 -11.01 4.50 -0.39
N ILE A 52 -10.61 3.67 0.58
CA ILE A 52 -11.45 3.28 1.70
C ILE A 52 -10.63 3.18 2.99
N SER A 53 -11.27 3.55 4.10
CA SER A 53 -10.77 3.31 5.44
C SER A 53 -11.91 2.90 6.36
N ALA A 54 -11.83 1.69 6.92
CA ALA A 54 -12.87 1.10 7.75
C ALA A 54 -12.38 0.95 9.20
N TYR A 55 -12.73 1.91 10.06
CA TYR A 55 -12.31 1.93 11.47
C TYR A 55 -13.24 1.14 12.40
N ASP A 56 -14.53 1.08 12.08
CA ASP A 56 -15.45 0.26 12.83
C ASP A 56 -15.16 -1.22 12.55
N LYS A 57 -15.04 -2.01 13.62
CA LYS A 57 -14.68 -3.43 13.51
C LYS A 57 -15.73 -4.20 12.73
N SER A 58 -17.01 -4.02 13.03
CA SER A 58 -18.10 -4.72 12.37
C SER A 58 -18.22 -4.33 10.90
N PHE A 59 -17.94 -3.07 10.56
CA PHE A 59 -17.90 -2.61 9.18
C PHE A 59 -16.70 -3.19 8.42
N SER A 60 -15.52 -3.20 9.04
CA SER A 60 -14.31 -3.83 8.49
C SER A 60 -14.54 -5.33 8.23
N ASP A 61 -15.16 -6.03 9.19
CA ASP A 61 -15.48 -7.45 9.11
C ASP A 61 -16.49 -7.73 8.00
N HIS A 62 -17.53 -6.90 7.87
CA HIS A 62 -18.48 -6.99 6.76
C HIS A 62 -17.80 -6.90 5.38
N LEU A 63 -16.75 -6.07 5.26
CA LEU A 63 -16.03 -5.90 4.00
C LEU A 63 -15.03 -7.03 3.72
N TYR A 64 -14.30 -7.49 4.74
CA TYR A 64 -13.06 -8.25 4.55
C TYR A 64 -12.99 -9.58 5.30
N ASP A 65 -13.96 -9.98 6.13
CA ASP A 65 -13.94 -11.31 6.76
C ASP A 65 -14.37 -12.38 5.76
N ARG A 66 -13.39 -12.98 5.07
CA ARG A 66 -13.60 -14.24 4.32
C ARG A 66 -13.47 -15.46 5.22
N THR A 67 -12.56 -15.37 6.19
CA THR A 67 -12.34 -16.37 7.23
C THR A 67 -12.40 -15.67 8.58
N PRO A 68 -13.12 -16.19 9.60
CA PRO A 68 -13.17 -15.55 10.92
C PRO A 68 -11.80 -15.63 11.60
N SER A 69 -10.93 -14.66 11.29
CA SER A 69 -9.66 -14.44 11.99
C SER A 69 -9.94 -13.70 13.28
N ARG A 70 -9.21 -14.05 14.36
CA ARG A 70 -9.31 -13.32 15.64
C ARG A 70 -8.45 -12.06 15.68
N ARG A 71 -7.63 -11.79 14.65
CA ARG A 71 -6.65 -10.68 14.65
C ARG A 71 -6.85 -9.73 13.47
N TYR A 72 -7.23 -8.50 13.80
CA TYR A 72 -7.40 -7.39 12.85
C TYR A 72 -6.09 -6.98 12.16
N VAL A 73 -4.96 -7.04 12.88
CA VAL A 73 -3.62 -6.81 12.33
C VAL A 73 -2.96 -8.16 12.11
N SER A 74 -3.07 -8.65 10.87
CA SER A 74 -2.53 -9.94 10.44
C SER A 74 -2.27 -9.96 8.93
N GLU A 75 -1.37 -10.85 8.51
CA GLU A 75 -1.09 -11.09 7.09
C GLU A 75 -2.32 -11.61 6.34
N GLU A 76 -3.10 -12.46 7.01
CA GLU A 76 -4.36 -13.01 6.50
C GLU A 76 -5.35 -11.89 6.19
N ARG A 77 -5.54 -10.96 7.14
CA ARG A 77 -6.44 -9.81 6.94
C ARG A 77 -5.97 -8.92 5.79
N LEU A 78 -4.67 -8.63 5.70
CA LEU A 78 -4.12 -7.89 4.57
C LEU A 78 -4.42 -8.60 3.23
N THR A 79 -4.28 -9.92 3.20
CA THR A 79 -4.53 -10.73 1.99
C THR A 79 -6.01 -10.67 1.60
N ASP A 80 -6.92 -10.81 2.56
CA ASP A 80 -8.36 -10.69 2.32
C ASP A 80 -8.74 -9.30 1.79
N MET A 81 -8.13 -8.24 2.33
CA MET A 81 -8.31 -6.88 1.84
C MET A 81 -7.82 -6.73 0.39
N LEU A 82 -6.61 -7.17 0.09
CA LEU A 82 -6.05 -7.12 -1.26
C LEU A 82 -6.92 -7.87 -2.27
N ASP A 83 -7.38 -9.06 -1.91
CA ASP A 83 -8.21 -9.91 -2.79
C ASP A 83 -9.58 -9.28 -3.03
N LYS A 84 -10.27 -8.87 -1.97
CA LYS A 84 -11.60 -8.27 -2.07
C LYS A 84 -11.59 -7.02 -2.92
N GLU A 85 -10.67 -6.10 -2.65
CA GLU A 85 -10.59 -4.81 -3.31
C GLU A 85 -10.17 -4.95 -4.78
N TYR A 86 -9.24 -5.85 -5.08
CA TYR A 86 -8.82 -6.13 -6.45
C TYR A 86 -9.92 -6.81 -7.27
N GLU A 87 -10.62 -7.79 -6.69
CA GLU A 87 -11.76 -8.45 -7.33
C GLU A 87 -12.87 -7.45 -7.65
N GLU A 88 -13.23 -6.58 -6.71
CA GLU A 88 -14.24 -5.54 -6.93
C GLU A 88 -13.82 -4.57 -8.05
N LEU A 89 -12.59 -4.05 -7.98
CA LEU A 89 -12.03 -3.13 -8.97
C LEU A 89 -12.05 -3.75 -10.38
N SER A 90 -11.49 -4.95 -10.50
CA SER A 90 -11.38 -5.64 -11.79
C SER A 90 -12.75 -6.05 -12.34
N HIS A 91 -13.67 -6.53 -11.49
CA HIS A 91 -15.03 -6.84 -11.91
C HIS A 91 -15.76 -5.59 -12.44
N LEU A 92 -15.63 -4.45 -11.78
CA LEU A 92 -16.34 -3.23 -12.16
C LEU A 92 -15.75 -2.54 -13.41
N LEU A 93 -14.43 -2.58 -13.58
CA LEU A 93 -13.73 -1.75 -14.57
C LEU A 93 -13.08 -2.52 -15.73
N SER A 94 -12.99 -3.85 -15.68
CA SER A 94 -12.32 -4.65 -16.71
C SER A 94 -12.92 -4.43 -18.11
N GLU A 95 -14.24 -4.41 -18.25
CA GLU A 95 -14.91 -4.21 -19.55
C GLU A 95 -14.56 -2.85 -20.18
N LYS A 96 -14.50 -1.79 -19.36
CA LYS A 96 -14.29 -0.42 -19.86
C LYS A 96 -12.82 -0.02 -19.98
N ARG A 97 -11.94 -0.62 -19.17
CA ARG A 97 -10.55 -0.16 -18.99
C ARG A 97 -9.49 -1.25 -19.09
N GLY A 98 -9.88 -2.53 -19.02
CA GLY A 98 -8.95 -3.65 -18.82
C GLY A 98 -7.89 -3.81 -19.91
N GLU A 99 -8.23 -3.52 -21.17
CA GLU A 99 -7.27 -3.61 -22.28
C GLU A 99 -6.15 -2.55 -22.20
N ASN A 100 -6.41 -1.43 -21.53
CA ASN A 100 -5.51 -0.29 -21.49
C ASN A 100 -4.89 -0.01 -20.12
N THR A 101 -5.31 -0.74 -19.08
CA THR A 101 -5.00 -0.44 -17.69
C THR A 101 -4.30 -1.60 -17.00
N LEU A 102 -3.27 -1.28 -16.25
CA LEU A 102 -2.66 -2.11 -15.23
C LEU A 102 -3.39 -1.83 -13.92
N PHE A 103 -4.24 -2.77 -13.50
CA PHE A 103 -4.95 -2.63 -12.24
C PHE A 103 -4.01 -2.86 -11.05
N PHE A 104 -4.25 -2.11 -9.98
CA PHE A 104 -3.66 -2.39 -8.69
C PHE A 104 -4.61 -2.18 -7.53
N THR A 105 -4.28 -2.83 -6.42
CA THR A 105 -4.84 -2.58 -5.10
C THR A 105 -3.67 -2.46 -4.14
N PHE A 106 -3.60 -1.34 -3.43
CA PHE A 106 -2.78 -1.20 -2.24
C PHE A 106 -3.64 -1.42 -1.00
N ALA A 107 -3.10 -2.11 -0.01
CA ALA A 107 -3.76 -2.24 1.28
C ALA A 107 -2.76 -2.20 2.44
N ASP A 108 -3.23 -1.74 3.59
CA ASP A 108 -2.55 -1.90 4.86
C ASP A 108 -3.51 -2.18 6.02
N THR A 109 -3.00 -2.93 7.00
CA THR A 109 -3.65 -3.13 8.30
C THR A 109 -2.60 -2.97 9.38
N LEU A 110 -2.73 -1.91 10.16
CA LEU A 110 -1.71 -1.41 11.07
C LEU A 110 -2.30 -1.13 12.45
N SER A 111 -1.45 -1.21 13.46
CA SER A 111 -1.71 -0.68 14.80
C SER A 111 -0.65 0.36 15.10
N THR A 112 -1.05 1.62 15.27
CA THR A 112 -0.14 2.65 15.81
C THR A 112 0.01 2.51 17.32
N ILE A 113 0.95 3.24 17.92
CA ILE A 113 1.01 3.38 19.37
C ILE A 113 -0.28 3.99 19.91
N ASN A 114 -0.74 3.49 21.06
CA ASN A 114 -1.87 4.04 21.79
C ASN A 114 -1.45 5.30 22.56
N PHE A 115 -2.43 6.07 23.02
CA PHE A 115 -2.18 7.33 23.75
C PHE A 115 -1.30 7.14 24.99
N THR A 116 -1.43 6.00 25.68
CA THR A 116 -0.66 5.64 26.87
C THR A 116 0.71 5.01 26.59
N LYS A 117 1.05 4.79 25.31
CA LYS A 117 2.33 4.23 24.83
C LYS A 117 2.69 2.87 25.44
N THR A 118 1.70 2.00 25.62
CA THR A 118 1.89 0.66 26.22
C THR A 118 2.03 -0.46 25.19
N ASN A 119 1.83 -0.17 23.90
CA ASN A 119 2.04 -1.09 22.79
C ASN A 119 3.09 -0.55 21.83
N GLU A 120 3.63 -1.44 21.01
CA GLU A 120 4.49 -1.09 19.87
C GLU A 120 3.65 -0.95 18.60
N GLY A 121 4.04 0.00 17.75
CA GLY A 121 3.38 0.17 16.46
C GLY A 121 3.89 -0.87 15.46
N ASN A 122 2.99 -1.56 14.75
CA ASN A 122 3.36 -2.57 13.76
C ASN A 122 2.20 -2.88 12.81
N GLY A 123 2.49 -3.64 11.76
CA GLY A 123 1.46 -4.29 10.96
C GLY A 123 1.93 -4.62 9.55
N TRP A 124 0.96 -4.71 8.66
CA TRP A 124 1.13 -5.31 7.34
C TRP A 124 0.76 -4.32 6.25
N LEU A 125 1.60 -4.22 5.23
CA LEU A 125 1.32 -3.49 3.99
C LEU A 125 1.46 -4.44 2.82
N GLY A 126 0.70 -4.20 1.76
CA GLY A 126 0.81 -5.01 0.57
C GLY A 126 0.25 -4.34 -0.66
N MET A 127 0.58 -4.96 -1.79
CA MET A 127 0.13 -4.50 -3.09
C MET A 127 -0.14 -5.71 -3.98
N LYS A 128 -1.30 -5.70 -4.62
CA LYS A 128 -1.69 -6.64 -5.68
C LYS A 128 -1.77 -5.86 -6.98
N PHE A 129 -0.99 -6.23 -8.01
CA PHE A 129 -0.83 -5.37 -9.18
C PHE A 129 -0.44 -6.13 -10.45
N GLN A 130 -0.86 -5.60 -11.60
CA GLN A 130 -0.48 -6.11 -12.91
C GLN A 130 0.83 -5.47 -13.39
N LEU A 131 1.72 -6.31 -13.95
CA LEU A 131 2.86 -5.86 -14.76
C LEU A 131 2.53 -5.83 -16.25
N GLU A 132 1.54 -6.63 -16.67
CA GLU A 132 1.04 -6.73 -18.03
C GLU A 132 -0.49 -6.72 -18.00
N LYS A 133 -1.10 -6.01 -18.97
CA LYS A 133 -2.55 -5.79 -19.03
C LYS A 133 -3.27 -7.12 -19.26
N GLY A 134 -4.34 -7.36 -18.51
CA GLY A 134 -5.11 -8.61 -18.58
C GLY A 134 -4.42 -9.86 -18.00
N GLN A 135 -3.17 -9.77 -17.53
CA GLN A 135 -2.47 -10.90 -16.91
C GLN A 135 -2.83 -11.05 -15.43
N LYS A 136 -2.47 -12.21 -14.86
CA LYS A 136 -2.61 -12.47 -13.42
C LYS A 136 -1.79 -11.43 -12.62
N PRO A 137 -2.34 -10.86 -11.53
CA PRO A 137 -1.60 -9.90 -10.72
C PRO A 137 -0.48 -10.57 -9.92
N ASN A 138 0.58 -9.80 -9.71
CA ASN A 138 1.63 -10.05 -8.74
C ASN A 138 1.19 -9.55 -7.38
N VAL A 139 1.80 -10.08 -6.32
CA VAL A 139 1.53 -9.70 -4.94
C VAL A 139 2.86 -9.46 -4.23
N VAL A 140 2.95 -8.31 -3.54
CA VAL A 140 3.99 -8.01 -2.57
C VAL A 140 3.33 -7.82 -1.21
N VAL A 141 3.85 -8.48 -0.19
CA VAL A 141 3.42 -8.37 1.20
C VAL A 141 4.63 -8.06 2.06
N MET A 142 4.49 -7.14 3.00
CA MET A 142 5.53 -6.78 3.95
C MET A 142 4.97 -6.60 5.35
N HIS A 143 5.75 -6.99 6.35
CA HIS A 143 5.51 -6.65 7.74
C HIS A 143 6.49 -5.57 8.18
N VAL A 144 6.01 -4.61 8.97
CA VAL A 144 6.80 -3.50 9.50
C VAL A 144 6.61 -3.31 10.99
N GLU A 145 7.67 -2.84 11.64
CA GLU A 145 7.67 -2.30 13.00
C GLU A 145 7.90 -0.79 12.94
N LEU A 146 7.07 -0.04 13.64
CA LEU A 146 7.15 1.41 13.78
C LEU A 146 7.88 1.74 15.08
N LEU A 147 9.06 2.34 14.94
CA LEU A 147 9.99 2.60 16.03
C LEU A 147 9.78 3.97 16.68
N GLU A 148 8.97 4.81 16.04
CA GLU A 148 8.66 6.17 16.49
C GLU A 148 7.72 6.16 17.70
N ASN A 149 7.92 7.10 18.63
CA ASN A 149 7.08 7.26 19.83
C ASN A 149 6.05 8.39 19.67
N ASP A 150 5.61 8.66 18.44
CA ASP A 150 4.59 9.65 18.10
C ASP A 150 3.67 9.11 16.99
N THR A 151 2.36 9.16 17.22
CA THR A 151 1.37 8.59 16.29
C THR A 151 1.34 9.32 14.95
N PHE A 152 1.49 10.65 14.91
CA PHE A 152 1.48 11.39 13.65
C PHE A 152 2.73 11.09 12.81
N LEU A 153 3.88 10.95 13.46
CA LEU A 153 5.10 10.49 12.80
C LEU A 153 4.92 9.09 12.21
N GLN A 154 4.35 8.15 12.99
CA GLN A 154 4.06 6.79 12.51
C GLN A 154 3.16 6.79 11.27
N GLN A 155 2.08 7.57 11.28
CA GLN A 155 1.18 7.71 10.13
C GLN A 155 1.92 8.26 8.91
N SER A 156 2.70 9.34 9.08
CA SER A 156 3.50 9.91 7.99
C SER A 156 4.53 8.91 7.43
N THR A 157 5.18 8.14 8.31
CA THR A 157 6.18 7.12 7.94
C THR A 157 5.55 6.01 7.10
N ILE A 158 4.37 5.51 7.50
CA ILE A 158 3.60 4.55 6.73
C ILE A 158 3.20 5.11 5.37
N GLY A 159 2.71 6.35 5.32
CA GLY A 159 2.35 7.01 4.07
C GLY A 159 3.52 7.06 3.07
N ILE A 160 4.72 7.39 3.55
CA ILE A 160 5.94 7.39 2.73
C ILE A 160 6.30 5.97 2.28
N MET A 161 6.27 4.99 3.19
CA MET A 161 6.56 3.59 2.89
C MET A 161 5.60 3.01 1.84
N GLY A 162 4.30 3.28 1.96
CA GLY A 162 3.30 2.83 0.98
C GLY A 162 3.52 3.43 -0.40
N VAL A 163 3.85 4.72 -0.50
CA VAL A 163 4.24 5.35 -1.78
C VAL A 163 5.50 4.71 -2.35
N ASN A 164 6.50 4.43 -1.50
CA ASN A 164 7.73 3.76 -1.92
C ASN A 164 7.45 2.35 -2.45
N LEU A 165 6.59 1.58 -1.77
CA LEU A 165 6.17 0.24 -2.21
C LEU A 165 5.50 0.30 -3.59
N ILE A 166 4.50 1.17 -3.76
CA ILE A 166 3.81 1.32 -5.05
C ILE A 166 4.78 1.72 -6.16
N TYR A 167 5.67 2.66 -5.88
CA TYR A 167 6.68 3.09 -6.84
C TYR A 167 7.64 1.95 -7.22
N ALA A 168 8.11 1.19 -6.24
CA ALA A 168 9.04 0.08 -6.45
C ALA A 168 8.41 -1.03 -7.32
N CYS A 169 7.13 -1.35 -7.10
CA CYS A 169 6.37 -2.34 -7.87
C CYS A 169 6.32 -2.03 -9.37
N TYR A 170 6.30 -0.76 -9.77
CA TYR A 170 6.27 -0.39 -11.19
C TYR A 170 7.64 0.02 -11.77
N MET A 171 8.49 0.64 -10.97
CA MET A 171 9.73 1.25 -11.47
C MET A 171 10.98 0.40 -11.20
N HIS A 172 10.90 -0.55 -10.28
CA HIS A 172 12.06 -1.33 -9.80
C HIS A 172 11.85 -2.85 -9.77
N TYR A 173 10.72 -3.35 -10.30
CA TYR A 173 10.38 -4.79 -10.30
C TYR A 173 11.43 -5.70 -10.97
N LYS A 174 12.19 -5.20 -11.95
CA LYS A 174 13.27 -5.94 -12.63
C LYS A 174 14.58 -6.01 -11.83
N THR A 175 14.69 -5.26 -10.74
CA THR A 175 15.93 -5.08 -9.98
C THR A 175 15.67 -5.25 -8.48
N PRO A 176 15.62 -6.50 -7.97
CA PRO A 176 15.22 -6.78 -6.58
C PRO A 176 16.02 -6.02 -5.52
N ASN A 177 17.34 -5.88 -5.70
CA ASN A 177 18.17 -5.11 -4.76
C ASN A 177 17.76 -3.63 -4.70
N ILE A 178 17.48 -3.01 -5.85
CA ILE A 178 17.03 -1.62 -5.92
C ILE A 178 15.61 -1.50 -5.37
N PHE A 179 14.73 -2.48 -5.65
CA PHE A 179 13.39 -2.54 -5.08
C PHE A 179 13.47 -2.45 -3.56
N ILE A 180 14.20 -3.36 -2.92
CA ILE A 180 14.31 -3.45 -1.45
C ILE A 180 14.91 -2.16 -0.87
N GLN A 181 16.00 -1.66 -1.46
CA GLN A 181 16.63 -0.42 -1.02
C GLN A 181 15.69 0.78 -1.13
N SER A 182 14.88 0.84 -2.19
CA SER A 182 13.98 1.97 -2.47
C SER A 182 12.78 2.06 -1.53
N LEU A 183 12.46 0.98 -0.80
CA LEU A 183 11.39 0.98 0.21
C LEU A 183 11.68 1.97 1.34
N LEU A 184 12.96 2.19 1.66
CA LEU A 184 13.42 3.09 2.71
C LEU A 184 13.75 4.52 2.21
N ASP A 185 13.42 4.85 0.97
CA ASP A 185 13.66 6.21 0.45
C ASP A 185 12.93 7.27 1.27
N ASN A 186 13.65 8.33 1.62
CA ASN A 186 13.14 9.42 2.48
C ASN A 186 12.70 8.95 3.88
N LEU A 187 13.12 7.76 4.30
CA LEU A 187 12.89 7.21 5.64
C LEU A 187 14.23 6.92 6.30
N SER A 188 14.39 7.36 7.55
CA SER A 188 15.55 6.98 8.36
C SER A 188 15.28 5.64 9.06
N THR A 189 16.32 4.84 9.23
CA THR A 189 16.23 3.46 9.76
C THR A 189 15.83 3.38 11.22
N ASP A 190 15.85 4.51 11.93
CA ASP A 190 15.37 4.67 13.30
C ASP A 190 13.86 4.90 13.39
N ARG A 191 13.15 5.05 12.26
CA ARG A 191 11.69 5.26 12.22
C ARG A 191 10.90 3.98 12.01
N ILE A 192 11.37 3.13 11.12
CA ILE A 192 10.66 1.94 10.67
C ILE A 192 11.62 0.83 10.33
N ARG A 193 11.21 -0.40 10.62
CA ARG A 193 11.94 -1.61 10.27
C ARG A 193 11.04 -2.53 9.45
N VAL A 194 11.55 -3.02 8.32
CA VAL A 194 10.90 -4.10 7.57
C VAL A 194 11.39 -5.42 8.16
N THR A 195 10.50 -6.22 8.73
CA THR A 195 10.87 -7.51 9.35
C THR A 195 10.58 -8.70 8.44
N MET A 196 9.67 -8.53 7.49
CA MET A 196 9.34 -9.53 6.48
C MET A 196 9.00 -8.86 5.16
N LEU A 197 9.42 -9.48 4.06
CA LEU A 197 9.02 -9.12 2.71
C LEU A 197 8.84 -10.40 1.90
N ARG A 198 7.70 -10.55 1.25
CA ARG A 198 7.38 -11.66 0.36
C ARG A 198 6.83 -11.13 -0.96
N MET A 199 7.29 -11.74 -2.05
CA MET A 199 6.84 -11.43 -3.41
C MET A 199 6.40 -12.74 -4.08
N SER A 200 5.30 -12.70 -4.82
CA SER A 200 4.78 -13.85 -5.57
C SER A 200 4.02 -13.36 -6.81
N GLY A 201 4.13 -14.09 -7.93
CA GLY A 201 3.51 -13.71 -9.20
C GLY A 201 4.02 -14.59 -10.32
#